data_AF-A0A7V8WQF0-F1
#
_entry.id   AF-A0A7V8WQF0-F1
#
_cell.length_a   1.000
_cell.length_b   1.000
_cell.length_c   1.000
_cell.angle_alpha   90.00
_cell.angle_beta   90.00
_cell.angle_gamma   90.00
#
_symmetry.space_group_name_H-M   'P 1'
#
loop_
_entity.id
_entity.type
_entity.pdbx_description
1 polymer ?
#
loop_
_entity_poly.entity_id
_entity_poly.type
_entity_poly.pdbx_seq_one_letter_code
_entity_poly.pdbx_strand_id
1 'polypeptide(L)'
;FLGLPQVIIPDGLYRAQQRFGMYRWHVHDPIRFREDLRVTIQALGWRAAREEKRRYLPLQDDIASTAFWYQTEPHAPFPALGDANHLEVI
;
A
#
# COMPACT_ATOMS: atom_id res chain seq x y z
N PHE A 1 15.93 3.72 4.90
CA PHE A 1 15.24 4.13 6.15
C PHE A 1 13.80 3.64 6.07
N LEU A 2 13.28 2.87 7.04
CA LEU A 2 11.97 2.19 6.96
C LEU A 2 11.38 1.96 8.36
N GLY A 3 10.07 1.75 8.46
CA GLY A 3 9.44 1.36 9.73
C GLY A 3 7.96 1.00 9.65
N LEU A 4 7.46 0.46 10.76
CA LEU A 4 6.05 0.19 11.05
C LEU A 4 5.63 1.01 12.28
N PRO A 5 5.50 2.34 12.16
CA PRO A 5 5.22 3.20 13.31
C PRO A 5 3.79 3.09 13.86
N GLN A 6 2.83 2.58 13.08
CA GLN A 6 1.42 2.53 13.49
C GLN A 6 0.87 1.11 13.41
N VAL A 7 0.34 0.64 14.53
CA VAL A 7 -0.46 -0.57 14.63
C VAL A 7 -1.75 -0.20 15.37
N ILE A 8 -2.87 -0.24 14.65
CA ILE A 8 -4.20 0.02 15.23
C ILE A 8 -4.81 -1.33 15.58
N ILE A 9 -4.96 -1.58 16.88
CA ILE A 9 -5.51 -2.82 17.42
C ILE A 9 -7.04 -2.74 17.34
N PRO A 10 -7.71 -3.80 16.84
CA PRO A 10 -9.16 -3.84 16.77
C PRO A 10 -9.80 -3.89 18.17
N ASP A 11 -11.03 -3.37 18.29
CA ASP A 11 -11.81 -3.42 19.54
C ASP A 11 -12.64 -4.71 19.68
N GLY A 12 -12.63 -5.55 18.65
CA GLY A 12 -13.35 -6.84 18.61
C GLY A 12 -14.86 -6.73 18.40
N LEU A 13 -15.41 -5.53 18.23
CA LEU A 13 -16.84 -5.28 18.02
C LEU A 13 -17.08 -4.51 16.72
N TYR A 14 -16.87 -3.19 16.74
CA TYR A 14 -17.19 -2.29 15.62
C TYR A 14 -15.98 -1.98 14.74
N ARG A 15 -14.76 -2.15 15.27
CA ARG A 15 -13.50 -2.04 14.53
C ARG A 15 -12.78 -3.37 14.60
N ALA A 16 -13.21 -4.31 13.78
CA ALA A 16 -12.68 -5.68 13.79
C ALA A 16 -11.33 -5.82 13.07
N GLN A 17 -10.94 -4.87 12.21
CA GLN A 17 -9.73 -4.98 11.39
C GLN A 17 -8.52 -4.33 12.07
N GLN A 18 -7.43 -5.10 12.18
CA GLN A 18 -6.12 -4.56 12.54
C GLN A 18 -5.55 -3.78 11.35
N ARG A 19 -5.10 -2.55 11.60
CA ARG A 19 -4.55 -1.68 10.55
C ARG A 19 -3.08 -1.36 10.81
N PHE A 20 -2.32 -1.26 9.74
CA PHE A 20 -0.88 -1.02 9.78
C PHE A 20 -0.53 0.25 9.00
N GLY A 21 0.26 1.13 9.61
CA GLY A 21 0.88 2.25 8.92
C GLY A 21 2.37 1.99 8.79
N MET A 22 2.85 1.96 7.55
CA MET A 22 4.23 1.64 7.19
C MET A 22 4.83 2.73 6.31
N TYR A 23 6.16 2.86 6.33
CA TYR A 23 6.86 3.72 5.39
C TYR A 23 8.21 3.13 4.99
N ARG A 24 8.66 3.51 3.79
CA ARG A 24 10.01 3.26 3.28
C ARG A 24 10.49 4.51 2.56
N TRP A 25 11.62 5.04 3.01
CA TRP A 25 12.31 6.15 2.35
C TRP A 25 13.58 5.66 1.67
N HIS A 26 13.71 6.05 0.41
CA HIS A 26 14.84 5.78 -0.48
C HIS A 26 15.78 6.98 -0.56
N VAL A 27 16.29 7.45 0.59
CA VAL A 27 17.17 8.63 0.67
C VAL A 27 18.60 8.26 0.29
N HIS A 28 19.19 7.29 0.99
CA HIS A 28 20.54 6.80 0.70
C HIS A 28 20.58 5.86 -0.52
N ASP A 29 19.43 5.25 -0.85
CA ASP A 29 19.24 4.26 -1.91
C ASP A 29 18.12 4.69 -2.88
N PRO A 30 18.27 5.83 -3.61
CA PRO A 30 17.24 6.31 -4.51
C PRO A 30 17.00 5.35 -5.67
N ILE A 31 15.73 5.13 -6.02
CA ILE A 31 15.33 4.41 -7.22
C ILE A 31 15.40 5.40 -8.39
N ARG A 32 16.41 5.24 -9.26
CA ARG A 32 16.65 6.11 -10.41
C ARG A 32 15.96 5.54 -11.65
N PHE A 33 15.43 6.42 -12.49
CA PHE A 33 14.86 6.09 -13.79
C PHE A 33 15.25 7.17 -14.80
N ARG A 34 15.29 6.81 -16.09
CA ARG A 34 15.65 7.72 -17.19
C ARG A 34 14.43 8.18 -17.99
N GLU A 35 13.46 7.29 -18.18
CA GLU A 35 12.28 7.52 -19.00
C GLU A 35 11.04 7.36 -18.14
N ASP A 36 10.63 6.11 -17.85
CA ASP A 36 9.44 5.82 -17.07
C ASP A 36 9.74 4.99 -15.82
N LEU A 37 8.92 5.17 -14.78
CA LEU A 37 8.92 4.35 -13.58
C LEU A 37 7.49 3.92 -13.24
N ARG A 38 7.28 2.60 -13.13
CA ARG A 38 6.04 2.02 -12.60
C ARG A 38 6.36 1.19 -11.37
N VAL A 39 5.72 1.51 -10.26
CA VAL A 39 5.82 0.77 -9.00
C VAL A 39 4.47 0.10 -8.72
N THR A 40 4.51 -1.20 -8.43
CA THR A 40 3.31 -1.99 -8.12
C THR A 40 3.50 -2.63 -6.75
N ILE A 41 2.52 -2.47 -5.86
CA ILE A 41 2.47 -3.16 -4.57
C ILE A 41 1.42 -4.28 -4.68
N GLN A 42 1.80 -5.48 -4.26
CA GLN A 42 0.91 -6.64 -4.27
C GLN A 42 0.64 -7.11 -2.85
N ALA A 43 -0.65 -7.26 -2.51
CA ALA A 43 -1.08 -7.91 -1.28
C ALA A 43 -1.17 -9.42 -1.53
N LEU A 44 -0.21 -10.18 -1.05
CA LEU A 44 -0.17 -11.64 -1.21
C LEU A 44 -0.06 -12.30 0.16
N GLY A 45 -0.75 -13.42 0.35
CA GLY A 45 -0.70 -14.13 1.62
C GLY A 45 -1.20 -15.55 1.54
N TRP A 46 -0.97 -16.28 2.64
CA TRP A 46 -1.40 -17.66 2.80
C TRP A 46 -2.84 -17.69 3.31
N ARG A 47 -3.77 -18.24 2.51
CA ARG A 47 -5.12 -18.53 3.00
C ARG A 47 -5.09 -19.76 3.91
N ALA A 48 -5.95 -19.78 4.93
CA ALA A 48 -6.16 -20.95 5.78
C ALA A 48 -6.33 -22.22 4.94
N ALA A 49 -5.66 -23.30 5.36
CA ALA A 49 -5.69 -24.56 4.64
C ALA A 49 -7.12 -25.09 4.59
N ARG A 50 -7.58 -25.44 3.39
CA ARG A 50 -8.64 -26.43 3.22
C ARG A 50 -7.95 -27.69 2.74
N GLU A 51 -8.20 -28.82 3.39
CA GLU A 51 -7.68 -30.14 2.98
C GLU A 51 -6.14 -30.15 2.82
N GLU A 52 -5.44 -29.80 3.90
CA GLU A 52 -3.96 -29.87 4.05
C GLU A 52 -3.10 -29.02 3.07
N LYS A 53 -3.69 -28.40 2.05
CA LYS A 53 -2.96 -27.54 1.09
C LYS A 53 -3.10 -26.06 1.43
N ARG A 54 -1.98 -25.43 1.79
CA ARG A 54 -1.88 -23.96 1.90
C ARG A 54 -1.83 -23.36 0.50
N ARG A 55 -2.60 -22.29 0.26
CA ARG A 55 -2.62 -21.57 -1.02
C ARG A 55 -2.08 -20.16 -0.81
N TYR A 56 -1.11 -19.78 -1.63
CA TYR A 56 -0.58 -18.42 -1.70
C TYR A 56 -1.35 -17.65 -2.78
N LEU A 57 -2.17 -16.69 -2.37
CA LEU A 57 -3.12 -16.01 -3.25
C LEU A 57 -3.09 -14.50 -2.99
N PRO A 58 -3.58 -13.69 -3.96
CA PRO A 58 -3.91 -12.30 -3.71
C PRO A 58 -4.86 -12.14 -2.52
N LEU A 59 -4.50 -11.24 -1.62
CA LEU A 59 -5.35 -10.81 -0.51
C LEU A 59 -6.30 -9.71 -0.97
N GLN A 60 -7.38 -9.53 -0.22
CA GLN A 60 -8.36 -8.46 -0.42
C GLN A 60 -8.24 -7.46 0.71
N ASP A 61 -7.04 -6.88 0.85
CA ASP A 61 -6.74 -5.87 1.86
C ASP A 61 -7.06 -4.48 1.30
N ASP A 62 -7.64 -3.60 2.12
CA ASP A 62 -7.79 -2.18 1.79
C ASP A 62 -6.44 -1.48 1.96
N ILE A 63 -5.85 -1.08 0.82
CA ILE A 63 -4.52 -0.46 0.79
C ILE A 63 -4.62 0.94 0.18
N ALA A 64 -4.23 1.93 0.97
CA ALA A 64 -3.91 3.27 0.48
C ALA A 64 -2.39 3.46 0.53
N SER A 65 -1.84 4.14 -0.48
CA SER A 65 -0.41 4.50 -0.48
C SER A 65 -0.20 5.91 -1.02
N THR A 66 0.92 6.50 -0.65
CA THR A 66 1.39 7.79 -1.16
C THR A 66 2.86 7.64 -1.52
N ALA A 67 3.22 8.13 -2.70
CA ALA A 67 4.59 8.09 -3.20
C ALA A 67 5.14 9.51 -3.37
N PHE A 68 6.42 9.67 -3.08
CA PHE A 68 7.16 10.91 -3.31
C PHE A 68 8.31 10.61 -4.26
N TRP A 69 8.47 11.45 -5.28
CA TRP A 69 9.56 11.33 -6.24
C TRP A 69 9.96 12.69 -6.76
N TYR A 70 11.10 12.73 -7.43
CA TYR A 70 11.59 13.87 -8.16
C TYR A 70 11.73 13.49 -9.62
N GLN A 71 11.30 14.39 -10.50
CA GLN A 71 11.44 14.26 -11.95
C GLN A 71 11.69 15.63 -12.56
N THR A 72 12.33 15.65 -13.72
CA THR A 72 12.53 16.88 -14.50
C THR A 72 11.21 17.27 -15.16
N GLU A 73 10.95 18.57 -15.26
CA GLU A 73 9.79 19.11 -15.98
C GLU A 73 10.02 19.18 -17.50
N PRO A 74 8.95 19.12 -18.33
CA PRO A 74 7.55 18.97 -17.95
C PRO A 74 7.17 17.53 -17.63
N HIS A 75 6.21 17.35 -16.72
CA HIS A 75 5.65 16.04 -16.42
C HIS A 75 4.18 15.94 -16.85
N ALA A 76 3.70 14.70 -16.99
CA ALA A 76 2.29 14.44 -17.23
C ALA A 76 1.43 15.04 -16.09
N PRO A 77 0.24 15.59 -16.39
CA PRO A 77 -0.66 16.07 -15.36
C PRO A 77 -1.06 14.92 -14.42
N PHE A 78 -1.24 15.25 -13.14
CA PHE A 78 -1.72 14.27 -12.18
C PHE A 78 -3.19 13.92 -12.44
N PRO A 79 -3.61 12.66 -12.20
CA PRO A 79 -5.02 12.31 -12.18
C PRO A 79 -5.78 13.16 -11.16
N ALA A 80 -7.06 13.42 -11.42
CA ALA A 80 -7.91 14.08 -10.45
C ALA A 80 -8.04 13.23 -9.18
N LEU A 81 -8.01 13.88 -8.02
CA LEU A 81 -8.34 13.23 -6.76
C LEU A 81 -9.82 12.83 -6.77
N GLY A 82 -10.12 11.60 -6.35
CA GLY A 82 -11.51 11.14 -6.20
C GLY A 82 -12.28 11.93 -5.15
N ASP A 83 -13.61 11.81 -5.15
CA ASP A 83 -14.46 12.43 -4.13
C ASP A 83 -14.30 11.75 -2.76
N ALA A 84 -14.78 12.41 -1.70
CA ALA A 84 -14.60 11.94 -0.33
C ALA A 84 -15.25 10.57 -0.06
N ASN A 85 -16.40 10.26 -0.69
CA ASN A 85 -17.08 8.99 -0.49
C ASN A 85 -16.33 7.86 -1.19
N HIS A 86 -15.75 8.14 -2.36
CA HIS A 86 -14.89 7.17 -3.05
C HIS A 86 -13.61 6.83 -2.27
N LEU A 87 -13.10 7.78 -1.48
CA LEU A 87 -11.86 7.62 -0.69
C LEU A 87 -12.11 7.06 0.72
N GLU A 88 -13.36 6.80 1.10
CA GLU A 88 -13.71 6.27 2.42
C GLU A 88 -13.24 4.81 2.57
N VAL A 89 -12.63 4.50 3.72
CA VAL A 89 -12.23 3.13 4.08
C VAL A 89 -13.31 2.53 4.98
N ILE A 90 -14.02 1.52 4.47
CA ILE A 90 -15.14 0.84 5.13
C ILE A 90 -14.64 -0.18 6.16
#